data_AF-A0A0D0AA97-F1
#
_entry.id   AF-A0A0D0AA97-F1
#
_cell.length_a   1.000
_cell.length_b   1.000
_cell.length_c   1.000
_cell.angle_alpha   90.00
_cell.angle_beta   90.00
_cell.angle_gamma   90.00
#
_symmetry.space_group_name_H-M   'P 1'
#
loop_
_entity.id
_entity.type
_entity.pdbx_description
1 polymer ?
#
loop_
_entity_poly.entity_id
_entity_poly.type
_entity_poly.pdbx_seq_one_letter_code
_entity_poly.pdbx_strand_id
1 'polypeptide(L)'
;MPSTHASACTFFAAYATLASIYLPLHPRIHPLLATYTPFVMIPWATLIVLSRVWLGYHTWPQVAAGTTLGVCFASVWLRFWVEDAGRVRTLGGELERWIDDSVMPAIITVA
;
A
#
# COMPACT_ATOMS: atom_id res chain seq x y z
N MET A 1 15.01 4.76 17.44
CA MET A 1 14.52 4.67 16.05
C MET A 1 12.99 4.70 16.06
N PRO A 2 12.32 5.23 15.02
CA PRO A 2 10.87 5.06 14.86
C PRO A 2 10.50 3.57 14.84
N SER A 3 9.29 3.22 15.31
CA SER A 3 8.83 1.83 15.32
C SER A 3 8.53 1.35 13.90
N THR A 4 9.28 0.34 13.42
CA THR A 4 9.06 -0.28 12.11
C THR A 4 7.72 -1.02 12.03
N HIS A 5 7.28 -1.61 13.14
CA HIS A 5 5.96 -2.23 13.24
C HIS A 5 4.86 -1.17 13.09
N ALA A 6 5.02 -0.01 13.73
CA ALA A 6 4.06 1.07 13.60
C ALA A 6 4.02 1.60 12.16
N SER A 7 5.17 1.85 11.54
CA SER A 7 5.21 2.35 10.15
C SER A 7 4.66 1.35 9.14
N ALA A 8 5.01 0.07 9.23
CA ALA A 8 4.55 -0.95 8.29
C ALA A 8 3.03 -1.20 8.41
N CYS A 9 2.53 -1.44 9.63
CA CYS A 9 1.11 -1.74 9.82
C CYS A 9 0.21 -0.54 9.48
N THR A 10 0.63 0.67 9.83
CA THR A 10 -0.15 1.87 9.50
C THR A 10 -0.06 2.24 8.02
N PHE A 11 1.06 1.94 7.34
CA PHE A 11 1.14 2.00 5.88
C PHE A 11 0.08 1.10 5.25
N PHE A 12 0.04 -0.20 5.60
CA PHE A 12 -0.93 -1.13 5.01
C PHE A 12 -2.37 -0.78 5.35
N ALA A 13 -2.65 -0.38 6.59
CA ALA A 13 -3.99 0.01 6.99
C ALA A 13 -4.47 1.27 6.25
N ALA A 14 -3.61 2.30 6.15
CA ALA A 14 -3.92 3.51 5.40
C ALA A 14 -4.07 3.22 3.90
N TYR A 15 -3.14 2.48 3.30
CA TYR A 15 -3.17 2.15 1.88
C TYR A 15 -4.40 1.34 1.51
N ALA A 16 -4.71 0.27 2.25
CA ALA A 16 -5.90 -0.55 2.01
C ALA A 16 -7.19 0.25 2.18
N THR A 17 -7.26 1.10 3.21
CA THR A 17 -8.41 1.98 3.44
C THR A 17 -8.60 2.94 2.27
N LEU A 18 -7.55 3.68 1.90
CA LEU A 18 -7.62 4.65 0.80
C LEU A 18 -7.90 3.95 -0.54
N ALA A 19 -7.27 2.80 -0.81
CA ALA A 19 -7.53 2.00 -2.01
C ALA A 19 -8.99 1.53 -2.07
N SER A 20 -9.57 1.08 -0.95
CA SER A 20 -10.97 0.66 -0.90
C SER A 20 -11.98 1.79 -1.14
N ILE A 21 -11.55 3.04 -0.94
CA ILE A 21 -12.38 4.25 -1.15
C ILE A 21 -12.21 4.79 -2.58
N TYR A 22 -10.98 4.82 -3.10
CA TYR A 22 -10.65 5.58 -4.31
C TYR A 22 -10.38 4.74 -5.55
N LEU A 23 -10.08 3.44 -5.43
CA LEU A 23 -9.80 2.59 -6.58
C LEU A 23 -11.07 1.84 -7.04
N PRO A 24 -11.22 1.64 -8.37
CA PRO A 24 -12.29 0.80 -8.88
C PRO A 24 -12.10 -0.65 -8.41
N LEU A 25 -13.20 -1.26 -7.96
CA LEU A 25 -13.20 -2.66 -7.57
C LEU A 25 -13.24 -3.55 -8.80
N HIS A 26 -12.45 -4.62 -8.78
CA HIS A 26 -12.50 -5.64 -9.82
C HIS A 26 -13.90 -6.30 -9.82
N PRO A 27 -14.52 -6.57 -10.98
CA PRO A 27 -15.90 -7.09 -11.06
C PRO A 27 -16.16 -8.41 -10.31
N ARG A 28 -15.10 -9.17 -10.00
CA ARG A 28 -15.16 -10.43 -9.25
C ARG A 28 -15.07 -10.25 -7.72
N ILE A 29 -14.80 -9.04 -7.23
CA ILE A 29 -14.66 -8.75 -5.80
C ILE A 29 -16.00 -8.26 -5.27
N HIS A 30 -16.50 -8.90 -4.21
CA HIS A 30 -17.74 -8.50 -3.58
C HIS A 30 -17.61 -7.09 -2.95
N PRO A 31 -18.51 -6.13 -3.23
CA PRO A 31 -18.37 -4.74 -2.77
C PRO A 31 -18.22 -4.57 -1.25
N LEU A 32 -18.84 -5.46 -0.47
CA LEU A 32 -18.72 -5.45 0.99
C LEU A 32 -17.27 -5.57 1.47
N LEU A 33 -16.37 -6.21 0.71
CA LEU A 33 -14.97 -6.29 1.09
C LEU A 33 -14.34 -4.89 1.16
N ALA A 34 -14.65 -4.01 0.20
CA ALA A 34 -14.19 -2.64 0.24
C ALA A 34 -14.85 -1.85 1.38
N THR A 35 -16.17 -2.01 1.56
CA THR A 35 -16.92 -1.34 2.63
C THR A 35 -16.37 -1.69 4.02
N TYR A 36 -16.04 -2.96 4.27
CA TYR A 36 -15.59 -3.40 5.59
C TYR A 36 -14.07 -3.32 5.81
N THR A 37 -13.28 -3.09 4.76
CA THR A 37 -11.81 -2.99 4.86
C THR A 37 -11.35 -2.01 5.94
N PRO A 38 -11.83 -0.75 5.99
CA PRO A 38 -11.37 0.21 7.01
C PRO A 38 -11.69 -0.24 8.44
N PHE A 39 -12.87 -0.86 8.62
CA PHE A 39 -13.35 -1.34 9.91
C PHE A 39 -12.56 -2.55 10.45
N VAL A 40 -11.86 -3.27 9.58
CA VAL A 40 -10.95 -4.35 9.99
C VAL A 40 -9.52 -3.84 10.13
N MET A 41 -9.03 -3.13 9.11
CA MET A 41 -7.62 -2.74 9.01
C MET A 41 -7.21 -1.71 10.06
N ILE A 42 -8.06 -0.72 10.35
CA ILE A 42 -7.72 0.35 11.31
C ILE A 42 -7.64 -0.20 12.74
N PRO A 43 -8.63 -0.96 13.26
CA PRO A 43 -8.50 -1.55 14.59
C PRO A 43 -7.33 -2.51 14.69
N TRP A 44 -7.07 -3.32 13.65
CA TRP A 44 -5.96 -4.27 13.64
C TRP A 44 -4.60 -3.57 13.75
N ALA A 45 -4.35 -2.56 12.93
CA ALA A 45 -3.11 -1.79 13.00
C ALA A 45 -2.98 -1.03 14.32
N THR A 46 -4.10 -0.52 14.87
CA THR A 46 -4.12 0.15 16.17
C THR A 46 -3.68 -0.80 17.28
N LEU A 47 -4.21 -2.03 17.32
CA LEU A 47 -3.81 -3.04 18.31
C LEU A 47 -2.32 -3.36 18.22
N ILE A 48 -1.76 -3.50 17.02
CA ILE A 48 -0.32 -3.74 16.83
C ILE A 48 0.49 -2.54 17.32
N VAL A 49 0.09 -1.32 16.98
CA VAL A 49 0.74 -0.07 17.43
C VAL A 49 0.75 0.04 18.95
N LEU A 50 -0.39 -0.17 19.60
CA LEU A 50 -0.51 -0.14 21.05
C LEU A 50 0.33 -1.24 21.72
N SER A 51 0.40 -2.44 21.12
CA SER A 51 1.22 -3.54 21.64
C SER A 51 2.71 -3.16 21.76
N ARG A 52 3.20 -2.28 20.87
CA ARG A 52 4.60 -1.83 20.90
C ARG A 52 4.95 -1.02 22.13
N VAL A 53 3.99 -0.25 22.64
CA VAL A 53 4.16 0.52 23.87
C VAL A 53 3.87 -0.35 25.09
N TRP A 54 2.78 -1.12 25.05
CA TRP A 54 2.35 -1.94 26.18
C TRP A 54 3.37 -3.02 26.56
N LEU A 55 4.02 -3.65 25.57
CA LEU A 55 5.07 -4.64 25.80
C LEU A 55 6.45 -4.01 26.06
N GLY A 56 6.56 -2.68 26.12
CA GLY A 56 7.79 -1.97 26.47
C GLY A 56 8.84 -1.90 25.36
N TYR A 57 8.53 -2.25 24.11
CA TYR A 57 9.48 -2.20 23.01
C TYR A 57 9.74 -0.80 22.46
N HIS A 58 8.77 0.10 22.55
CA HIS A 58 8.86 1.46 22.04
C HIS A 58 8.16 2.48 22.93
N THR A 59 8.60 3.74 22.84
CA THR A 59 7.93 4.87 23.48
C THR A 59 6.86 5.47 22.56
N TRP A 60 5.92 6.22 23.15
CA TRP A 60 4.88 6.93 22.37
C TRP A 60 5.43 7.81 21.24
N PRO A 61 6.50 8.63 21.44
CA PRO A 61 7.07 9.39 20.33
C PRO A 61 7.62 8.52 19.19
N GLN A 62 8.24 7.37 19.50
CA GLN A 62 8.77 6.45 18.48
C GLN A 62 7.65 5.81 17.66
N VAL A 63 6.54 5.47 18.31
CA VAL A 63 5.37 4.90 17.65
C VAL A 63 4.61 5.96 16.86
N ALA A 64 4.46 7.17 17.39
CA ALA A 64 3.88 8.30 16.68
C ALA A 64 4.67 8.62 15.40
N ALA A 65 6.00 8.74 15.49
CA ALA A 65 6.85 8.96 14.32
C ALA A 65 6.72 7.84 13.28
N GLY A 66 6.66 6.57 13.71
CA GLY A 66 6.43 5.44 12.83
C GLY A 66 5.07 5.49 12.15
N THR A 67 4.00 5.74 12.90
CA THR A 67 2.64 5.89 12.39
C THR A 67 2.52 7.03 11.36
N THR A 68 3.07 8.21 11.66
CA THR A 68 3.09 9.34 10.73
C THR A 68 3.82 8.97 9.44
N LEU A 69 4.99 8.33 9.55
CA LEU A 69 5.75 7.89 8.39
C LEU A 69 4.92 6.92 7.51
N GLY A 70 4.29 5.92 8.13
CA GLY A 70 3.47 4.93 7.42
C GLY A 70 2.28 5.55 6.68
N VAL A 71 1.52 6.43 7.35
CA VAL A 71 0.36 7.12 6.76
C VAL A 71 0.78 8.06 5.62
N CYS A 72 1.85 8.84 5.82
CA CYS A 72 2.37 9.74 4.78
C CYS A 72 2.85 8.95 3.55
N PHE A 73 3.62 7.89 3.74
CA PHE A 73 4.09 7.06 2.63
C PHE A 73 2.94 6.39 1.88
N ALA A 74 1.94 5.86 2.58
CA ALA A 74 0.76 5.25 1.94
C ALA A 74 0.01 6.27 1.07
N SER A 75 -0.18 7.48 1.59
CA SER A 75 -0.88 8.56 0.89
C SER A 75 -0.11 9.01 -0.35
N VAL A 76 1.21 9.24 -0.22
CA VAL A 76 2.07 9.64 -1.34
C VAL A 76 2.14 8.54 -2.40
N TRP A 77 2.32 7.29 -1.99
CA TRP A 77 2.39 6.15 -2.91
C TRP A 77 1.09 5.98 -3.69
N LEU A 78 -0.06 6.12 -3.03
CA LEU A 78 -1.35 6.05 -3.71
C LEU A 78 -1.51 7.20 -4.72
N ARG A 79 -1.05 8.42 -4.39
CA ARG A 79 -1.08 9.54 -5.35
C ARG A 79 -0.18 9.29 -6.57
N PHE A 80 1.02 8.76 -6.37
CA PHE A 80 1.88 8.34 -7.48
C PHE A 80 1.18 7.34 -8.40
N TRP A 81 0.43 6.41 -7.82
CA TRP A 81 -0.30 5.41 -8.58
C TRP A 81 -1.56 5.96 -9.29
N VAL A 82 -2.39 6.73 -8.59
CA VAL A 82 -3.70 7.19 -9.09
C VAL A 82 -3.56 8.38 -10.03
N GLU A 83 -2.75 9.38 -9.67
CA GLU A 83 -2.60 10.63 -10.40
C GLU A 83 -1.50 10.55 -11.48
N ASP A 84 -0.84 9.39 -11.65
CA ASP A 84 0.38 9.24 -12.45
C ASP A 84 1.46 10.28 -12.07
N ALA A 85 1.49 10.68 -10.80
CA ALA A 85 2.44 11.67 -10.33
C ALA A 85 3.87 11.14 -10.49
N GLY A 86 4.71 11.93 -11.17
CA GLY A 86 6.06 11.51 -11.55
C GLY A 86 6.12 10.48 -12.67
N ARG A 87 5.03 10.28 -13.45
CA ARG A 87 4.92 9.28 -14.53
C ARG A 87 5.07 7.83 -14.04
N VAL A 88 4.90 7.58 -12.76
CA VAL A 88 5.12 6.25 -12.16
C VAL A 88 4.19 5.20 -12.77
N ARG A 89 2.94 5.54 -13.04
CA ARG A 89 1.97 4.62 -13.66
C ARG A 89 2.26 4.45 -15.15
N THR A 90 2.57 5.53 -15.86
CA THR A 90 2.84 5.47 -17.31
C THR A 90 4.13 4.73 -17.64
N LEU A 91 5.18 4.90 -16.83
CA LEU A 91 6.47 4.24 -17.02
C LEU A 91 6.36 2.71 -16.84
N GLY A 92 5.52 2.25 -15.92
CA GLY A 92 5.21 0.81 -15.79
C GLY A 92 4.58 0.24 -17.06
N GLY A 93 3.57 0.93 -17.62
CA GLY A 93 2.93 0.49 -18.86
C GLY A 93 3.83 0.61 -20.10
N GLU A 94 4.74 1.58 -20.13
CA GLU A 94 5.77 1.67 -21.18
C GLU A 94 6.77 0.52 -21.11
N LEU A 95 7.19 0.14 -19.89
CA LEU A 95 8.08 -1.00 -19.67
C LEU A 95 7.42 -2.34 -20.06
N GLU A 96 6.16 -2.56 -19.66
CA GLU A 96 5.40 -3.77 -20.04
C GLU A 96 5.29 -3.89 -21.56
N ARG A 97 4.91 -2.81 -22.26
CA ARG A 97 4.87 -2.80 -23.74
C ARG A 97 6.23 -3.12 -24.35
N TRP A 98 7.31 -2.53 -23.82
CA TRP A 98 8.65 -2.79 -24.32
C TRP A 98 9.07 -4.26 -24.15
N ILE A 99 8.72 -4.89 -23.03
CA ILE A 99 8.98 -6.32 -22.79
C ILE A 99 8.19 -7.17 -23.79
N ASP A 100 6.91 -6.87 -23.99
CA ASP A 100 6.05 -7.60 -24.92
C ASP A 100 6.53 -7.45 -26.38
N ASP A 101 6.95 -6.25 -26.78
CA ASP A 101 7.43 -5.98 -28.15
C ASP A 101 8.83 -6.55 -28.40
N SER A 102 9.71 -6.57 -27.40
CA SER A 102 11.14 -6.87 -27.58
C SER A 102 11.54 -8.30 -27.16
N VAL A 103 10.81 -8.94 -26.24
CA VAL A 103 11.22 -10.20 -25.60
C VAL A 103 10.28 -11.35 -25.95
N MET A 104 8.96 -11.15 -25.89
CA MET A 104 7.96 -12.20 -26.20
C MET A 104 8.05 -12.78 -27.63
N PRO A 105 8.21 -11.98 -28.71
CA PRO A 105 8.32 -12.54 -30.06
C PRO A 105 9.57 -13.41 -30.26
N ALA A 106 10.65 -13.18 -29.50
CA ALA A 106 11.87 -13.98 -29.58
C ALA A 106 11.77 -15.35 -28.88
N ILE A 107 10.82 -15.53 -27.95
CA ILE A 107 10.62 -16.80 -27.24
C ILE A 107 9.72 -17.75 -28.04
N ILE A 108 8.69 -17.22 -28.71
CA ILE A 108 7.74 -18.03 -29.50
C ILE A 108 8.35 -18.52 -30.82
N THR A 109 9.36 -17.83 -31.36
CA THR A 109 10.05 -18.23 -32.60
C THR A 109 11.14 -19.29 -32.43
N VAL A 110 11.49 -19.64 -31.18
CA VAL A 110 12.57 -20.60 -30.85
C VAL A 110 12.01 -21.95 -30.32
N ALA A 111 10.69 -22.06 -30.13
CA ALA A 111 9.98 -23.29 -29.75
C ALA A 111 9.28 -23.93 -30.95
#